data_AF-A0A832ZAR9-F1
#
_entry.id   AF-A0A832ZAR9-F1
#
_cell.length_a   1.000
_cell.length_b   1.000
_cell.length_c   1.000
_cell.angle_alpha   90.00
_cell.angle_beta   90.00
_cell.angle_gamma   90.00
#
_symmetry.space_group_name_H-M   'P 1'
#
loop_
_entity.id
_entity.type
_entity.pdbx_description
1 polymer ?
#
loop_
_entity_poly.entity_id
_entity_poly.type
_entity_poly.pdbx_seq_one_letter_code
_entity_poly.pdbx_strand_id
1 'polypeptide(L)'
;MRDLKDIEKFKKFIKGEESDKPEVIVVGRSNVGKSTLVRMITNNKSIRVGKKPGVTLKINKYPMKNYTLVDLPGFGFMSGLDRKVEESIKDKIVWYIEDNCDKIACSILVIDGKAFPEIVERWDSRNEIPIDIEMFQFLKELNLNPIVLINKMDKVKREKWDEQLDKIVELFGYNPPWRQWSDIFVVSSLKKNFGWHRIPHMINRYVEEYKRKKKVD
;
A
#
# COMPACT_ATOMS: atom_id res chain seq x y z
N MET A 1 25.22 -2.47 -8.83
CA MET A 1 25.64 -2.37 -7.41
C MET A 1 25.39 -0.93 -6.97
N ARG A 2 24.64 -0.69 -5.89
CA ARG A 2 24.32 0.69 -5.43
C ARG A 2 25.60 1.35 -4.88
N ASP A 3 25.82 2.64 -5.12
CA ASP A 3 26.96 3.38 -4.54
C ASP A 3 26.81 3.46 -3.01
N LEU A 4 27.93 3.42 -2.27
CA LEU A 4 28.01 3.64 -0.83
C LEU A 4 27.23 4.90 -0.38
N LYS A 5 27.31 6.00 -1.15
CA LYS A 5 26.56 7.23 -0.86
C LYS A 5 25.06 7.04 -0.94
N ASP A 6 24.58 6.18 -1.84
CA ASP A 6 23.16 5.89 -2.00
C ASP A 6 22.65 4.98 -0.88
N ILE A 7 23.47 4.03 -0.42
CA ILE A 7 23.18 3.20 0.75
C ILE A 7 23.01 4.07 2.01
N GLU A 8 23.92 5.02 2.25
CA GLU A 8 23.84 5.88 3.44
C GLU A 8 22.61 6.80 3.40
N LYS A 9 22.30 7.37 2.23
CA LYS A 9 21.08 8.17 2.03
C LYS A 9 19.82 7.32 2.20
N PHE A 10 19.84 6.07 1.75
CA PHE A 10 18.73 5.15 1.91
C PHE A 10 18.49 4.79 3.37
N LYS A 11 19.55 4.52 4.16
CA LYS A 11 19.40 4.32 5.61
C LYS A 11 18.74 5.52 6.30
N LYS A 12 19.10 6.76 5.94
CA LYS A 12 18.47 8.00 6.47
C LYS A 12 17.01 8.20 6.03
N PHE A 13 16.57 7.45 5.01
CA PHE A 13 15.19 7.45 4.50
C PHE A 13 14.26 6.56 5.31
N ILE A 14 14.81 5.64 6.11
CA ILE A 14 14.07 4.78 7.02
C ILE A 14 14.03 5.43 8.40
N LYS A 15 12.85 5.48 9.02
CA LYS A 15 12.62 5.99 10.37
C LYS A 15 11.98 4.89 11.23
N GLY A 16 12.65 4.55 12.32
CA GLY A 16 12.24 3.51 13.26
C GLY A 16 13.39 2.52 13.47
N GLU A 17 13.19 1.60 14.40
CA GLU A 17 14.20 0.61 14.77
C GLU A 17 14.10 -0.64 13.89
N GLU A 18 15.23 -1.29 13.65
CA GLU A 18 15.25 -2.63 13.06
C GLU A 18 14.64 -3.65 14.02
N SER A 19 14.01 -4.68 13.45
CA SER A 19 13.37 -5.74 14.22
C SER A 19 13.41 -7.05 13.46
N ASP A 20 13.57 -8.15 14.19
CA ASP A 20 13.47 -9.51 13.64
C ASP A 20 12.02 -9.96 13.43
N LYS A 21 11.05 -9.11 13.77
CA LYS A 21 9.63 -9.39 13.56
C LYS A 21 9.29 -9.32 12.07
N PRO A 22 8.32 -10.12 11.59
CA PRO A 22 7.79 -9.97 10.24
C PRO A 22 7.26 -8.55 10.00
N GLU A 23 7.38 -8.08 8.77
CA GLU A 23 6.92 -6.76 8.37
C GLU A 23 5.56 -6.82 7.67
N VAL A 24 4.75 -5.79 7.91
CA VAL A 24 3.49 -5.54 7.23
C VAL A 24 3.62 -4.20 6.53
N ILE A 25 3.69 -4.19 5.20
CA ILE A 25 3.91 -2.97 4.43
C ILE A 25 2.59 -2.35 3.97
N VAL A 26 2.49 -1.03 4.03
CA VAL A 26 1.37 -0.25 3.47
C VAL A 26 1.90 0.65 2.36
N VAL A 27 1.39 0.46 1.15
CA VAL A 27 1.87 1.12 -0.08
C VAL A 27 0.70 1.63 -0.92
N GLY A 28 0.96 2.53 -1.88
CA GLY A 28 -0.07 3.17 -2.70
C GLY A 28 0.19 4.65 -2.96
N ARG A 29 -0.58 5.27 -3.87
CA ARG A 29 -0.40 6.69 -4.23
C ARG A 29 -0.44 7.66 -3.05
N SER A 30 0.11 8.85 -3.26
CA SER A 30 -0.10 9.97 -2.35
C SER A 30 -1.59 10.27 -2.13
N ASN A 31 -1.97 10.59 -0.89
CA ASN A 31 -3.33 10.93 -0.48
C ASN A 31 -4.42 9.86 -0.64
N VAL A 32 -4.11 8.60 -0.94
CA VAL A 32 -5.12 7.51 -1.02
C VAL A 32 -5.67 7.07 0.35
N GLY A 33 -4.96 7.37 1.45
CA GLY A 33 -5.40 7.05 2.82
C GLY A 33 -4.45 6.16 3.63
N LYS A 34 -3.24 5.87 3.15
CA LYS A 34 -2.23 5.05 3.86
C LYS A 34 -2.01 5.45 5.31
N SER A 35 -1.59 6.68 5.57
CA SER A 35 -1.31 7.12 6.94
C SER A 35 -2.58 7.19 7.81
N THR A 36 -3.77 7.32 7.21
CA THR A 36 -5.04 7.16 7.94
C THR A 36 -5.24 5.71 8.37
N LEU A 37 -5.01 4.74 7.47
CA LEU A 37 -5.05 3.32 7.81
C LEU A 37 -4.03 2.98 8.91
N VAL A 38 -2.78 3.43 8.74
CA VAL A 38 -1.70 3.22 9.71
C VAL A 38 -2.06 3.80 11.07
N ARG A 39 -2.61 5.03 11.13
CA ARG A 39 -3.11 5.64 12.37
C ARG A 39 -4.19 4.79 13.04
N MET A 40 -5.11 4.22 12.26
CA MET A 40 -6.20 3.40 12.80
C MET A 40 -5.70 2.05 13.33
N ILE A 41 -4.81 1.38 12.60
CA ILE A 41 -4.22 0.09 13.02
C ILE A 41 -3.35 0.24 14.27
N THR A 42 -2.53 1.29 14.32
CA THR A 42 -1.64 1.57 15.46
C THR A 42 -2.36 2.20 16.64
N ASN A 43 -3.59 2.67 16.45
CA ASN A 43 -4.31 3.53 17.39
C ASN A 43 -3.49 4.77 17.83
N ASN A 44 -2.53 5.23 17.01
CA ASN A 44 -1.61 6.30 17.36
C ASN A 44 -2.04 7.65 16.76
N LYS A 45 -2.73 8.46 17.56
CA LYS A 45 -3.24 9.78 17.16
C LYS A 45 -2.13 10.77 16.75
N SER A 46 -0.87 10.56 17.14
CA SER A 46 0.25 11.43 16.77
C SER A 46 0.70 11.30 15.31
N ILE A 47 0.38 10.18 14.64
CA ILE A 47 0.71 9.95 13.23
C ILE A 47 -0.03 10.98 12.40
N ARG A 48 0.67 11.91 11.75
CA ARG A 48 0.03 13.00 10.98
C ARG A 48 -0.78 12.42 9.82
N VAL A 49 -2.04 12.84 9.71
CA VAL A 49 -2.91 12.57 8.55
C VAL A 49 -3.36 13.91 7.99
N GLY A 50 -3.34 14.07 6.68
CA GLY A 50 -3.67 15.35 6.05
C GLY A 50 -3.67 15.27 4.54
N LYS A 51 -4.28 16.28 3.90
CA LYS A 51 -4.45 16.36 2.44
C LYS A 51 -3.22 16.86 1.68
N LYS A 52 -2.25 17.49 2.37
CA LYS A 52 -1.05 18.01 1.70
C LYS A 52 -0.20 16.83 1.21
N PRO A 53 0.07 16.72 -0.11
CA PRO A 53 1.07 15.77 -0.62
C PRO A 53 2.40 15.98 0.12
N GLY A 54 3.14 14.90 0.42
CA GLY A 54 4.47 15.00 1.03
C GLY A 54 4.54 14.99 2.57
N VAL A 55 3.50 14.52 3.29
CA VAL A 55 3.61 14.31 4.75
C VAL A 55 4.50 13.10 5.08
N THR A 56 4.40 12.03 4.30
CA THR A 56 5.19 10.80 4.46
C THR A 56 6.20 10.72 3.33
N LEU A 57 7.36 11.34 3.51
CA LEU A 57 8.50 11.30 2.58
C LEU A 57 9.57 10.28 3.00
N LYS A 58 9.33 9.54 4.07
CA LYS A 58 10.23 8.54 4.63
C LYS A 58 9.48 7.25 4.85
N ILE A 59 10.20 6.15 4.93
CA ILE A 59 9.66 4.87 5.35
C ILE A 59 9.55 4.91 6.88
N ASN A 60 8.35 4.69 7.43
CA ASN A 60 8.15 4.73 8.88
C ASN A 60 7.81 3.34 9.40
N LYS A 61 8.63 2.83 10.32
CA LYS A 61 8.40 1.57 11.03
C LYS A 61 7.68 1.85 12.37
N TYR A 62 6.62 1.09 12.62
CA TYR A 62 5.84 1.12 13.85
C TYR A 62 5.85 -0.27 14.49
N PRO A 63 6.58 -0.47 15.60
CA PRO A 63 6.60 -1.75 16.29
C PRO A 63 5.20 -2.11 16.80
N MET A 64 4.71 -3.28 16.41
CA MET A 64 3.49 -3.89 16.95
C MET A 64 3.86 -5.12 17.78
N LYS A 65 2.87 -5.75 18.42
CA LYS A 65 3.11 -6.93 19.27
C LYS A 65 3.81 -8.06 18.50
N ASN A 66 3.25 -8.44 17.34
CA ASN A 66 3.63 -9.64 16.59
C ASN A 66 4.34 -9.37 15.25
N TYR A 67 4.41 -8.12 14.83
CA TYR A 67 4.94 -7.68 13.53
C TYR A 67 5.42 -6.22 13.64
N THR A 68 6.06 -5.71 12.60
CA THR A 68 6.36 -4.29 12.43
C THR A 68 5.48 -3.73 11.30
N LEU A 69 4.67 -2.71 11.57
CA LEU A 69 3.89 -2.05 10.53
C LEU A 69 4.76 -0.99 9.85
N VAL A 70 4.81 -1.01 8.52
CA VAL A 70 5.68 -0.13 7.73
C VAL A 70 4.83 0.74 6.81
N ASP A 71 4.80 2.06 7.06
CA ASP A 71 4.18 3.04 6.16
C ASP A 71 5.21 3.46 5.10
N LEU A 72 5.03 3.01 3.86
CA LEU A 72 5.87 3.43 2.75
C LEU A 72 5.41 4.82 2.25
N PRO A 73 6.35 5.66 1.77
CA PRO A 73 5.98 6.93 1.17
C PRO A 73 5.03 6.73 -0.01
N GLY A 74 4.19 7.74 -0.28
CA GLY A 74 3.28 7.69 -1.42
C GLY A 74 3.99 7.92 -2.75
N PHE A 75 3.62 7.15 -3.77
CA PHE A 75 4.07 7.37 -5.14
C PHE A 75 3.04 8.15 -5.98
N GLY A 76 3.37 8.38 -7.25
CA GLY A 76 2.58 9.20 -8.18
C GLY A 76 2.79 10.69 -7.94
N PHE A 77 2.03 11.54 -8.64
CA PHE A 77 2.20 13.00 -8.58
C PHE A 77 2.12 13.53 -7.13
N MET A 78 3.19 14.20 -6.71
CA MET A 78 3.35 14.85 -5.41
C MET A 78 3.50 16.35 -5.64
N SER A 79 2.37 17.06 -5.58
CA SER A 79 2.33 18.52 -5.78
C SER A 79 3.45 19.23 -5.00
N GLY A 80 4.29 19.98 -5.72
CA GLY A 80 5.37 20.76 -5.14
C GLY A 80 6.71 20.03 -5.02
N LEU A 81 6.84 18.79 -5.50
CA LEU A 81 8.13 18.10 -5.64
C LEU A 81 8.61 18.10 -7.09
N ASP A 82 9.94 18.12 -7.26
CA ASP A 82 10.58 17.88 -8.54
C ASP A 82 10.37 16.42 -8.97
N ARG A 83 10.16 16.18 -10.27
CA ARG A 83 10.03 14.85 -10.87
C ARG A 83 11.19 13.91 -10.48
N LYS A 84 12.43 14.42 -10.41
CA LYS A 84 13.60 13.64 -9.99
C LYS A 84 13.48 13.13 -8.55
N VAL A 85 12.86 13.93 -7.68
CA VAL A 85 12.61 13.54 -6.29
C VAL A 85 11.52 12.48 -6.22
N GLU A 86 10.45 12.62 -7.02
CA GLU A 86 9.40 11.59 -7.12
C GLU A 86 9.96 10.25 -7.60
N GLU A 87 10.79 10.27 -8.65
CA GLU A 87 11.48 9.08 -9.18
C GLU A 87 12.39 8.45 -8.11
N SER A 88 13.22 9.25 -7.43
CA SER A 88 14.07 8.74 -6.34
C SER A 88 13.27 8.15 -5.18
N ILE A 89 12.06 8.65 -4.88
CA ILE A 89 11.19 8.06 -3.86
C ILE A 89 10.67 6.69 -4.33
N LYS A 90 10.27 6.57 -5.60
CA LYS A 90 9.83 5.29 -6.17
C LYS A 90 10.95 4.24 -6.09
N ASP A 91 12.16 4.59 -6.49
CA ASP A 91 13.31 3.68 -6.44
C ASP A 91 13.53 3.17 -5.01
N LYS A 92 13.45 4.05 -4.01
CA LYS A 92 13.60 3.67 -2.60
C LYS A 92 12.47 2.78 -2.09
N ILE A 93 11.25 2.93 -2.60
CA ILE A 93 10.14 2.02 -2.28
C ILE A 93 10.46 0.62 -2.82
N VAL A 94 10.85 0.53 -4.10
CA VAL A 94 11.22 -0.73 -4.75
C VAL A 94 12.37 -1.39 -4.00
N TRP A 95 13.47 -0.67 -3.78
CA TRP A 95 14.63 -1.16 -3.03
C TRP A 95 14.27 -1.67 -1.64
N TYR A 96 13.39 -0.96 -0.93
CA TYR A 96 12.97 -1.41 0.39
C TYR A 96 12.22 -2.74 0.32
N ILE A 97 11.29 -2.87 -0.62
CA ILE A 97 10.48 -4.08 -0.78
C ILE A 97 11.38 -5.25 -1.20
N GLU A 98 12.31 -5.06 -2.13
CA GLU A 98 13.27 -6.08 -2.56
C GLU A 98 14.19 -6.51 -1.40
N ASP A 99 14.86 -5.54 -0.75
CA ASP A 99 15.84 -5.80 0.30
C ASP A 99 15.21 -6.47 1.54
N ASN A 100 13.90 -6.30 1.75
CA ASN A 100 13.18 -6.85 2.89
C ASN A 100 12.15 -7.92 2.48
N CYS A 101 12.15 -8.37 1.23
CA CYS A 101 11.13 -9.28 0.68
C CYS A 101 10.91 -10.49 1.58
N ASP A 102 12.00 -11.12 2.03
CA ASP A 102 11.97 -12.30 2.90
C ASP A 102 11.40 -12.05 4.30
N LYS A 103 11.27 -10.80 4.73
CA LYS A 103 10.70 -10.40 6.02
C LYS A 103 9.25 -9.93 5.90
N ILE A 104 8.78 -9.61 4.70
CA ILE A 104 7.44 -9.05 4.49
C ILE A 104 6.42 -10.20 4.54
N ALA A 105 5.65 -10.25 5.61
CA ALA A 105 4.59 -11.25 5.79
C ALA A 105 3.27 -10.84 5.12
N CYS A 106 3.02 -9.54 4.99
CA CYS A 106 1.78 -9.02 4.42
C CYS A 106 2.05 -7.70 3.71
N SER A 107 1.50 -7.54 2.51
CA SER A 107 1.50 -6.27 1.79
C SER A 107 0.07 -5.74 1.62
N ILE A 108 -0.11 -4.43 1.81
CA ILE A 108 -1.40 -3.76 1.65
C ILE A 108 -1.23 -2.63 0.63
N LEU A 109 -1.88 -2.77 -0.52
CA LEU A 109 -1.97 -1.72 -1.54
C LEU A 109 -3.25 -0.91 -1.32
N VAL A 110 -3.12 0.38 -1.01
CA VAL A 110 -4.26 1.27 -0.82
C VAL A 110 -4.50 2.09 -2.09
N ILE A 111 -5.72 2.03 -2.62
CA ILE A 111 -6.15 2.83 -3.78
C ILE A 111 -7.35 3.74 -3.44
N ASP A 112 -7.53 4.81 -4.22
CA ASP A 112 -8.74 5.64 -4.18
C ASP A 112 -9.78 5.06 -5.14
N GLY A 113 -10.81 4.40 -4.62
CA GLY A 113 -11.81 3.69 -5.41
C GLY A 113 -12.60 4.59 -6.37
N LYS A 114 -12.67 5.90 -6.12
CA LYS A 114 -13.27 6.83 -7.10
C LYS A 114 -12.30 7.16 -8.23
N ALA A 115 -11.09 7.56 -7.87
CA ALA A 115 -10.12 8.10 -8.85
C ALA A 115 -9.38 7.01 -9.63
N PHE A 116 -9.27 5.80 -9.09
CA PHE A 116 -8.44 4.74 -9.68
C PHE A 116 -8.86 4.40 -11.11
N PRO A 117 -10.13 4.07 -11.44
CA PRO A 117 -10.50 3.78 -12.82
C PRO A 117 -10.20 4.91 -13.81
N GLU A 118 -10.49 6.17 -13.43
CA GLU A 118 -10.18 7.35 -14.26
C GLU A 118 -8.68 7.52 -14.49
N ILE A 119 -7.85 7.18 -13.50
CA ILE A 119 -6.39 7.19 -13.63
C ILE A 119 -5.96 6.10 -14.61
N VAL A 120 -6.52 4.89 -14.51
CA VAL A 120 -6.14 3.79 -15.41
C VAL A 120 -6.46 4.14 -16.86
N GLU A 121 -7.69 4.60 -17.13
CA GLU A 121 -8.12 5.01 -18.48
C GLU A 121 -7.23 6.10 -19.09
N ARG A 122 -6.80 7.08 -18.29
CA ARG A 122 -5.94 8.19 -18.76
C ARG A 122 -4.53 7.72 -19.17
N TRP A 123 -4.00 6.73 -18.47
CA TRP A 123 -2.68 6.17 -18.78
C TRP A 123 -2.75 5.20 -19.95
N ASP A 124 -3.82 4.40 -20.02
CA ASP A 124 -4.11 3.52 -21.15
C ASP A 124 -4.26 4.31 -22.45
N SER A 125 -4.91 5.48 -22.42
CA SER A 125 -5.00 6.37 -23.59
C SER A 125 -3.65 6.94 -24.06
N ARG A 126 -2.59 6.74 -23.27
CA ARG A 126 -1.20 7.10 -23.60
C ARG A 126 -0.33 5.88 -23.86
N ASN A 127 -0.93 4.68 -23.85
CA ASN A 127 -0.25 3.40 -23.94
C ASN A 127 0.80 3.20 -22.82
N GLU A 128 0.50 3.70 -21.62
CA GLU A 128 1.32 3.61 -20.41
C GLU A 128 0.58 2.82 -19.31
N ILE A 129 1.34 2.14 -18.44
CA ILE A 129 0.76 1.40 -17.30
C ILE A 129 0.70 2.30 -16.06
N PRO A 130 -0.46 2.42 -15.38
CA PRO A 130 -0.55 3.12 -14.11
C PRO A 130 0.36 2.51 -13.05
N ILE A 131 1.07 3.36 -12.32
CA ILE A 131 1.98 2.96 -11.22
C ILE A 131 1.31 2.05 -10.17
N ASP A 132 0.00 2.19 -9.93
CA ASP A 132 -0.74 1.32 -9.01
C ASP A 132 -0.84 -0.13 -9.51
N ILE A 133 -1.00 -0.30 -10.82
CA ILE A 133 -1.03 -1.61 -11.49
C ILE A 133 0.39 -2.19 -11.53
N GLU A 134 1.40 -1.38 -11.87
CA GLU A 134 2.82 -1.80 -11.83
C GLU A 134 3.20 -2.29 -10.42
N MET A 135 2.87 -1.53 -9.38
CA MET A 135 3.14 -1.91 -7.99
C MET A 135 2.38 -3.18 -7.59
N PHE A 136 1.14 -3.35 -8.05
CA PHE A 136 0.38 -4.57 -7.79
C PHE A 136 1.04 -5.80 -8.42
N GLN A 137 1.45 -5.69 -9.69
CA GLN A 137 2.15 -6.75 -10.41
C GLN A 137 3.49 -7.09 -9.76
N PHE A 138 4.30 -6.06 -9.45
CA PHE A 138 5.57 -6.20 -8.75
C PHE A 138 5.44 -6.96 -7.42
N LEU A 139 4.44 -6.61 -6.58
CA LEU A 139 4.20 -7.33 -5.33
C LEU A 139 3.76 -8.79 -5.56
N LYS A 140 3.04 -9.08 -6.66
CA LYS A 140 2.68 -10.47 -7.02
C LYS A 140 3.89 -11.26 -7.50
N GLU A 141 4.77 -10.67 -8.30
CA GLU A 141 6.01 -11.30 -8.77
C GLU A 141 6.93 -11.69 -7.61
N LEU A 142 6.98 -10.86 -6.56
CA LEU A 142 7.68 -11.17 -5.31
C LEU A 142 6.93 -12.15 -4.38
N ASN A 143 5.80 -12.73 -4.82
CA ASN A 143 4.93 -13.61 -4.04
C ASN A 143 4.35 -12.97 -2.76
N LEU A 144 4.35 -11.63 -2.65
CA LEU A 144 3.82 -10.90 -1.51
C LEU A 144 2.29 -10.71 -1.56
N ASN A 145 1.67 -11.00 -2.71
CA ASN A 145 0.22 -11.09 -2.95
C ASN A 145 -0.63 -10.07 -2.13
N PRO A 146 -0.71 -8.81 -2.57
CA PRO A 146 -1.21 -7.73 -1.72
C PRO A 146 -2.71 -7.82 -1.45
N ILE A 147 -3.09 -7.44 -0.24
CA ILE A 147 -4.44 -7.00 0.08
C ILE A 147 -4.65 -5.65 -0.61
N VAL A 148 -5.67 -5.54 -1.46
CA VAL A 148 -6.03 -4.28 -2.12
C VAL A 148 -7.13 -3.59 -1.32
N LEU A 149 -6.76 -2.54 -0.57
CA LEU A 149 -7.72 -1.70 0.15
C LEU A 149 -8.28 -0.62 -0.78
N ILE A 150 -9.50 -0.81 -1.24
CA ILE A 150 -10.27 0.15 -2.04
C ILE A 150 -10.88 1.19 -1.11
N ASN A 151 -10.22 2.34 -0.95
CA ASN A 151 -10.64 3.38 -0.02
C ASN A 151 -11.44 4.51 -0.71
N LYS A 152 -12.10 5.35 0.11
CA LYS A 152 -12.86 6.53 -0.28
C LYS A 152 -14.11 6.24 -1.09
N MET A 153 -14.72 5.07 -0.86
CA MET A 153 -16.00 4.72 -1.47
C MET A 153 -17.15 5.63 -1.01
N ASP A 154 -16.96 6.43 0.04
CA ASP A 154 -17.87 7.53 0.39
C ASP A 154 -17.99 8.61 -0.69
N LYS A 155 -17.08 8.63 -1.68
CA LYS A 155 -17.14 9.53 -2.84
C LYS A 155 -17.89 8.94 -4.05
N VAL A 156 -18.27 7.66 -3.99
CA VAL A 156 -19.02 6.96 -5.03
C VAL A 156 -20.45 6.77 -4.52
N LYS A 157 -21.45 7.10 -5.35
CA LYS A 157 -22.86 6.92 -4.97
C LYS A 157 -23.15 5.45 -4.65
N ARG A 158 -23.91 5.17 -3.60
CA ARG A 158 -24.08 3.81 -3.06
C ARG A 158 -24.65 2.85 -4.11
N GLU A 159 -25.58 3.30 -4.93
CA GLU A 159 -26.17 2.52 -6.01
C GLU A 159 -25.17 2.12 -7.11
N LYS A 160 -24.05 2.83 -7.24
CA LYS A 160 -22.98 2.54 -8.21
C LYS A 160 -21.81 1.74 -7.64
N TRP A 161 -21.89 1.29 -6.38
CA TRP A 161 -20.75 0.61 -5.75
C TRP A 161 -20.38 -0.68 -6.45
N ASP A 162 -21.36 -1.51 -6.81
CA ASP A 162 -21.07 -2.80 -7.43
C ASP A 162 -20.44 -2.64 -8.82
N GLU A 163 -21.04 -1.79 -9.67
CA GLU A 163 -20.48 -1.41 -10.97
C GLU A 163 -19.03 -0.89 -10.84
N GLN A 164 -18.80 0.03 -9.90
CA GLN A 164 -17.46 0.60 -9.69
C GLN A 164 -16.46 -0.46 -9.20
N LEU A 165 -16.87 -1.34 -8.30
CA LEU A 165 -15.99 -2.36 -7.72
C LEU A 165 -15.70 -3.49 -8.70
N ASP A 166 -16.69 -3.89 -9.51
CA ASP A 166 -16.51 -4.86 -10.61
C ASP A 166 -15.48 -4.32 -11.62
N LYS A 167 -15.62 -3.06 -12.01
CA LYS A 167 -14.63 -2.38 -12.87
C LYS A 167 -13.24 -2.37 -12.23
N ILE A 168 -13.13 -2.07 -10.94
CA ILE A 168 -11.82 -2.04 -10.26
C ILE A 168 -11.15 -3.41 -10.26
N VAL A 169 -11.86 -4.49 -9.91
CA VAL A 169 -11.25 -5.83 -9.88
C VAL A 169 -10.84 -6.29 -11.28
N GLU A 170 -11.62 -5.96 -12.30
CA GLU A 170 -11.31 -6.23 -13.71
C GLU A 170 -10.03 -5.52 -14.16
N LEU A 171 -9.84 -4.25 -13.78
CA LEU A 171 -8.60 -3.50 -14.05
C LEU A 171 -7.37 -4.11 -13.36
N PHE A 172 -7.55 -4.93 -12.32
CA PHE A 172 -6.47 -5.71 -11.69
C PHE A 172 -6.34 -7.13 -12.27
N GLY A 173 -7.12 -7.48 -13.30
CA GLY A 173 -7.12 -8.78 -13.96
C GLY A 173 -7.98 -9.85 -13.29
N TYR A 174 -8.99 -9.46 -12.51
CA TYR A 174 -9.93 -10.37 -11.84
C TYR A 174 -11.33 -10.24 -12.41
N ASN A 175 -12.01 -11.36 -12.66
CA ASN A 175 -13.35 -11.34 -13.24
C ASN A 175 -14.41 -10.83 -12.23
N PRO A 176 -15.42 -10.05 -12.66
CA PRO A 176 -16.61 -9.80 -11.85
C PRO A 176 -17.37 -11.09 -11.47
N PRO A 177 -18.19 -11.08 -10.40
CA PRO A 177 -18.45 -9.98 -9.48
C PRO A 177 -17.36 -9.84 -8.41
N TRP A 178 -17.05 -8.61 -7.98
CA TRP A 178 -16.00 -8.28 -7.03
C TRP A 178 -16.09 -9.05 -5.70
N ARG A 179 -17.30 -9.44 -5.28
CA ARG A 179 -17.57 -10.12 -4.00
C ARG A 179 -16.83 -11.45 -3.86
N GLN A 180 -16.59 -12.16 -4.96
CA GLN A 180 -15.86 -13.43 -4.94
C GLN A 180 -14.39 -13.25 -4.56
N TRP A 181 -13.85 -12.05 -4.76
CA TRP A 181 -12.48 -11.69 -4.43
C TRP A 181 -12.39 -10.90 -3.13
N SER A 182 -13.40 -11.03 -2.25
CA SER A 182 -13.46 -10.24 -1.03
C SER A 182 -12.25 -10.48 -0.13
N ASP A 183 -11.58 -11.64 -0.17
CA ASP A 183 -10.33 -11.92 0.55
C ASP A 183 -9.09 -11.15 0.03
N ILE A 184 -9.17 -10.57 -1.17
CA ILE A 184 -8.10 -9.79 -1.79
C ILE A 184 -8.49 -8.31 -1.78
N PHE A 185 -9.71 -7.99 -2.24
CA PHE A 185 -10.20 -6.62 -2.39
C PHE A 185 -11.10 -6.22 -1.21
N VAL A 186 -10.61 -5.26 -0.43
CA VAL A 186 -11.27 -4.77 0.77
C VAL A 186 -11.86 -3.39 0.52
N VAL A 187 -13.18 -3.29 0.57
CA VAL A 187 -13.90 -2.04 0.38
C VAL A 187 -13.88 -1.21 1.67
N SER A 188 -13.54 0.08 1.59
CA SER A 188 -13.46 0.94 2.76
C SER A 188 -13.78 2.41 2.47
N SER A 189 -14.13 3.11 3.55
CA SER A 189 -14.21 4.55 3.63
C SER A 189 -13.61 4.96 4.97
N LEU A 190 -12.27 5.07 5.02
CA LEU A 190 -11.54 5.30 6.27
C LEU A 190 -12.01 6.56 7.01
N LYS A 191 -12.35 7.62 6.26
CA LYS A 191 -12.90 8.87 6.83
C LYS A 191 -14.25 8.67 7.53
N LYS A 192 -15.00 7.64 7.13
CA LYS A 192 -16.31 7.26 7.68
C LYS A 192 -16.21 6.08 8.66
N ASN A 193 -14.99 5.68 9.04
CA ASN A 193 -14.75 4.52 9.91
C ASN A 193 -15.40 3.22 9.38
N PHE A 194 -15.37 3.01 8.06
CA PHE A 194 -16.03 1.87 7.41
C PHE A 194 -15.02 0.93 6.72
N GLY A 195 -15.24 -0.38 6.84
CA GLY A 195 -14.56 -1.42 6.05
C GLY A 195 -13.16 -1.84 6.50
N TRP A 196 -12.48 -1.05 7.34
CA TRP A 196 -11.09 -1.34 7.74
C TRP A 196 -10.94 -2.37 8.87
N HIS A 197 -11.99 -2.65 9.65
CA HIS A 197 -11.92 -3.53 10.83
C HIS A 197 -11.49 -4.97 10.53
N ARG A 198 -11.66 -5.42 9.28
CA ARG A 198 -11.18 -6.73 8.82
C ARG A 198 -9.68 -6.75 8.53
N ILE A 199 -9.04 -5.61 8.28
CA ILE A 199 -7.61 -5.54 7.93
C ILE A 199 -6.72 -6.10 9.05
N PRO A 200 -6.87 -5.75 10.35
CA PRO A 200 -6.09 -6.38 11.41
C PRO A 200 -6.23 -7.91 11.47
N HIS A 201 -7.41 -8.44 11.19
CA HIS A 201 -7.66 -9.89 11.18
C HIS A 201 -6.90 -10.57 10.02
N MET A 202 -6.96 -9.97 8.83
CA MET A 202 -6.21 -10.45 7.66
C MET A 202 -4.71 -10.37 7.90
N ILE A 203 -4.20 -9.25 8.43
CA ILE A 203 -2.78 -9.10 8.80
C ILE A 203 -2.34 -10.23 9.72
N ASN A 204 -3.10 -10.51 10.79
CA ASN A 204 -2.75 -11.57 11.72
C ASN A 204 -2.70 -12.94 11.03
N ARG A 205 -3.64 -13.24 10.13
CA ARG A 205 -3.63 -14.48 9.33
C ARG A 205 -2.33 -14.60 8.53
N TYR A 206 -1.99 -13.58 7.74
CA TYR A 206 -0.78 -13.58 6.91
C TYR A 206 0.52 -13.66 7.75
N VAL A 207 0.57 -12.96 8.88
CA VAL A 207 1.72 -13.01 9.81
C VAL A 207 1.90 -14.41 10.41
N GLU A 208 0.82 -15.08 10.81
CA GLU A 208 0.90 -16.44 11.34
C GLU A 208 1.25 -17.46 10.26
N GLU A 209 0.71 -17.33 9.04
CA GLU A 209 1.11 -18.14 7.89
C GLU A 209 2.60 -17.98 7.56
N TYR A 210 3.11 -16.75 7.55
CA TYR A 210 4.53 -16.45 7.36
C TYR A 210 5.40 -17.13 8.42
N LYS A 211 5.04 -16.99 9.71
CA LYS A 211 5.79 -17.62 10.81
C LYS A 211 5.77 -19.14 10.72
N ARG A 212 4.66 -19.73 10.28
CA ARG A 212 4.57 -21.18 10.08
C ARG A 212 5.53 -21.65 8.99
N LYS A 213 5.62 -20.95 7.86
CA LYS A 213 6.56 -21.29 6.78
C LYS A 213 8.01 -21.22 7.25
N LYS A 214 8.41 -20.12 7.90
CA LYS A 214 9.76 -19.92 8.44
C LYS A 214 10.18 -20.89 9.58
N LYS A 215 9.25 -21.64 10.17
CA LYS A 215 9.57 -22.69 11.16
C LYS A 215 9.83 -24.06 10.53
N VAL A 216 9.44 -24.23 9.27
CA VAL A 216 9.56 -25.48 8.52
C VAL A 216 10.83 -25.48 7.65
N ASP A 217 11.36 -24.30 7.34
CA ASP A 217 12.68 -24.06 6.73
C ASP A 217 13.80 -24.06 7.78
#